data_AF-A0A940NP89-F1
#
_entry.id   AF-A0A940NP89-F1
#
_cell.length_a   1.000
_cell.length_b   1.000
_cell.length_c   1.000
_cell.angle_alpha   90.00
_cell.angle_beta   90.00
_cell.angle_gamma   90.00
#
_symmetry.space_group_name_H-M   'P 1'
#
loop_
_entity.id
_entity.type
_entity.pdbx_description
1 polymer ?
#
loop_
_entity_poly.entity_id
_entity_poly.type
_entity_poly.pdbx_seq_one_letter_code
_entity_poly.pdbx_strand_id
1 'polypeptide(L)'
;MSMNFNFFMNDVVHTARQEIMAAGYTELKTPEEVDEALSKKGTTLIMVNSVCGCAGGIARPAAAHAVHYDARPNQLVTVFAGQDKEATAKAREYFTGYAPSSPSFALLKDGKIVKMIERHEIEGHDPMQVIQKLQGYFDQYCEEV
;
A
#
# COMPACT_ATOMS: atom_id res chain seq x y z
N MET A 1 24.80 20.42 -10.72
CA MET A 1 24.30 19.76 -9.48
C MET A 1 22.85 19.28 -9.59
N SER A 2 22.00 19.85 -10.46
CA SER A 2 20.61 19.37 -10.71
C SER A 2 20.54 17.98 -11.37
N MET A 3 21.48 17.67 -12.26
CA MET A 3 21.50 16.39 -13.00
C MET A 3 21.81 15.18 -12.10
N ASN A 4 22.74 15.33 -11.14
CA ASN A 4 23.07 14.26 -10.20
C ASN A 4 21.90 13.96 -9.24
N PHE A 5 21.23 15.01 -8.73
CA PHE A 5 20.09 14.84 -7.84
C PHE A 5 18.92 14.11 -8.51
N ASN A 6 18.65 14.41 -9.79
CA ASN A 6 17.59 13.75 -10.53
C ASN A 6 17.89 12.26 -10.79
N PHE A 7 19.16 11.90 -11.04
CA PHE A 7 19.57 10.50 -11.16
C PHE A 7 19.39 9.72 -9.85
N PHE A 8 19.84 10.28 -8.71
CA PHE A 8 19.66 9.63 -7.40
C PHE A 8 18.18 9.49 -7.00
N MET A 9 17.35 10.51 -7.23
CA MET A 9 15.91 10.44 -6.92
C MET A 9 15.18 9.38 -7.76
N ASN A 10 15.49 9.30 -9.06
CA ASN A 10 14.91 8.28 -9.93
C ASN A 10 15.28 6.87 -9.48
N ASP A 11 16.51 6.67 -8.97
CA ASP A 11 16.97 5.38 -8.46
C ASP A 11 16.21 4.93 -7.20
N VAL A 12 15.97 5.85 -6.26
CA VAL A 12 15.19 5.57 -5.04
C VAL A 12 13.73 5.25 -5.38
N VAL A 13 13.12 6.01 -6.29
CA VAL A 13 11.74 5.75 -6.73
C VAL A 13 11.67 4.40 -7.44
N HIS A 14 12.62 4.10 -8.33
CA HIS A 14 12.66 2.84 -9.05
C HIS A 14 12.80 1.66 -8.08
N THR A 15 13.73 1.74 -7.13
CA THR A 15 13.93 0.72 -6.09
C THR A 15 12.66 0.51 -5.27
N ALA A 16 12.02 1.60 -4.81
CA ALA A 16 10.79 1.53 -4.04
C ALA A 16 9.61 0.89 -4.81
N ARG A 17 9.56 1.04 -6.14
CA ARG A 17 8.59 0.36 -7.00
C ARG A 17 8.93 -1.13 -7.15
N GLN A 18 10.19 -1.46 -7.42
CA GLN A 18 10.63 -2.84 -7.56
C GLN A 18 10.40 -3.66 -6.29
N GLU A 19 10.68 -3.10 -5.11
CA GLU A 19 10.45 -3.78 -3.83
C GLU A 19 8.99 -4.21 -3.64
N ILE A 20 8.04 -3.31 -3.93
CA ILE A 20 6.61 -3.60 -3.74
C ILE A 20 6.04 -4.48 -4.87
N MET A 21 6.55 -4.35 -6.08
CA MET A 21 6.20 -5.26 -7.19
C MET A 21 6.70 -6.68 -6.94
N ALA A 22 7.93 -6.83 -6.41
CA ALA A 22 8.49 -8.12 -6.03
C ALA A 22 7.70 -8.80 -4.90
N ALA A 23 7.04 -8.01 -4.05
CA ALA A 23 6.10 -8.48 -3.04
C ALA A 23 4.73 -8.93 -3.61
N GLY A 24 4.52 -8.85 -4.93
CA GLY A 24 3.31 -9.31 -5.61
C GLY A 24 2.22 -8.24 -5.77
N TYR A 25 2.51 -6.97 -5.48
CA TYR A 25 1.54 -5.89 -5.65
C TYR A 25 1.53 -5.38 -7.09
N THR A 26 0.34 -5.15 -7.62
CA THR A 26 0.15 -4.49 -8.92
C THR A 26 0.14 -2.97 -8.75
N GLU A 27 0.96 -2.30 -9.55
CA GLU A 27 1.10 -0.85 -9.50
C GLU A 27 -0.01 -0.15 -10.29
N LEU A 28 -0.66 0.82 -9.65
CA LEU A 28 -1.73 1.64 -10.23
C LEU A 28 -1.24 3.09 -10.37
N LYS A 29 -1.16 3.56 -11.60
CA LYS A 29 -0.62 4.87 -12.00
C LYS A 29 -1.67 5.86 -12.43
N THR A 30 -2.86 5.39 -12.83
CA THR A 30 -3.96 6.26 -13.27
C THR A 30 -5.19 6.12 -12.38
N PRO A 31 -6.07 7.14 -12.33
CA PRO A 31 -7.36 7.05 -11.63
C PRO A 31 -8.23 5.88 -12.11
N GLU A 32 -8.19 5.57 -13.40
CA GLU A 32 -8.99 4.51 -14.01
C GLU A 32 -8.54 3.13 -13.51
N GLU A 33 -7.23 2.90 -13.42
CA GLU A 33 -6.66 1.68 -12.85
C GLU A 33 -7.05 1.51 -11.37
N VAL A 34 -7.11 2.63 -10.64
CA VAL A 34 -7.58 2.65 -9.24
C VAL A 34 -9.05 2.28 -9.14
N ASP A 35 -9.92 2.91 -9.93
CA ASP A 35 -11.35 2.59 -9.92
C ASP A 35 -11.61 1.14 -10.30
N GLU A 36 -10.91 0.63 -11.32
CA GLU A 36 -11.05 -0.75 -11.76
C GLU A 36 -10.61 -1.74 -10.67
N ALA A 37 -9.47 -1.48 -10.01
CA ALA A 37 -8.93 -2.36 -8.98
C ALA A 37 -9.78 -2.34 -7.69
N LEU A 38 -10.16 -1.15 -7.22
CA LEU A 38 -10.85 -0.97 -5.95
C LEU A 38 -12.34 -1.31 -6.02
N SER A 39 -12.98 -1.22 -7.20
CA SER A 39 -14.40 -1.57 -7.38
C SER A 39 -14.66 -3.07 -7.56
N LYS A 40 -13.61 -3.90 -7.68
CA LYS A 40 -13.74 -5.34 -7.82
C LYS A 40 -14.31 -5.97 -6.55
N LYS A 41 -15.06 -7.07 -6.74
CA LYS A 41 -15.58 -7.89 -5.64
C LYS A 41 -14.46 -8.62 -4.91
N GLY A 42 -14.71 -8.97 -3.65
CA GLY A 42 -13.73 -9.60 -2.78
C GLY A 42 -12.92 -8.58 -2.01
N THR A 43 -11.71 -8.97 -1.60
CA THR A 43 -10.84 -8.17 -0.75
C THR A 43 -9.64 -7.62 -1.51
N THR A 44 -9.39 -6.33 -1.36
CA THR A 44 -8.25 -5.63 -1.97
C THR A 44 -7.45 -4.94 -0.89
N LEU A 45 -6.18 -5.30 -0.78
CA LEU A 45 -5.22 -4.54 0.03
C LEU A 45 -4.49 -3.57 -0.88
N ILE A 46 -4.61 -2.28 -0.55
CA ILE A 46 -3.88 -1.22 -1.22
C ILE A 46 -2.82 -0.63 -0.29
N MET A 47 -1.57 -0.63 -0.76
CA MET A 47 -0.48 0.11 -0.13
C MET A 47 -0.36 1.50 -0.77
N VAL A 48 -0.39 2.55 0.03
CA VAL A 48 0.01 3.89 -0.40
C VAL A 48 1.52 4.02 -0.19
N ASN A 49 2.29 3.68 -1.22
CA ASN A 49 3.75 3.71 -1.18
C ASN A 49 4.28 5.15 -1.15
N SER A 50 5.52 5.33 -0.69
CA SER A 50 6.21 6.62 -0.68
C SER A 50 7.73 6.45 -0.61
N VAL A 51 8.47 7.54 -0.78
CA VAL A 51 9.93 7.58 -0.57
C VAL A 51 10.32 7.88 0.89
N CYS A 52 9.37 7.90 1.84
CA CYS A 52 9.68 8.05 3.27
C CYS A 52 10.63 6.93 3.75
N GLY A 53 11.54 7.24 4.67
CA GLY A 53 12.35 6.21 5.33
C GLY A 53 11.50 5.13 6.02
N CYS A 54 10.37 5.54 6.62
CA CYS A 54 9.37 4.63 7.18
C CYS A 54 8.70 3.70 6.15
N ALA A 55 8.63 4.11 4.89
CA ALA A 55 8.09 3.26 3.82
C ALA A 55 9.07 2.16 3.45
N GLY A 56 10.37 2.48 3.34
CA GLY A 56 11.40 1.48 3.03
C GLY A 56 11.79 0.59 4.22
N GLY A 57 11.86 1.15 5.42
CA GLY A 57 12.28 0.41 6.61
C GLY A 57 11.19 -0.44 7.25
N ILE A 58 9.91 -0.11 7.02
CA ILE A 58 8.78 -0.73 7.75
C ILE A 58 7.67 -1.14 6.80
N ALA A 59 7.08 -0.20 6.06
CA ALA A 59 5.87 -0.50 5.29
C ALA A 59 6.11 -1.54 4.18
N ARG A 60 7.08 -1.35 3.29
CA ARG A 60 7.34 -2.31 2.20
C ARG A 60 7.79 -3.70 2.70
N PRO A 61 8.67 -3.81 3.72
CA PRO A 61 8.91 -5.09 4.38
C PRO A 61 7.65 -5.74 4.94
N ALA A 62 6.80 -4.97 5.63
CA ALA A 62 5.54 -5.49 6.17
C ALA A 62 4.58 -5.95 5.07
N ALA A 63 4.48 -5.19 3.97
CA ALA A 63 3.67 -5.53 2.81
C ALA A 63 4.10 -6.86 2.17
N ALA A 64 5.42 -7.09 2.06
CA ALA A 64 6.01 -8.30 1.51
C ALA A 64 5.78 -9.52 2.39
N HIS A 65 5.88 -9.37 3.71
CA HIS A 65 5.76 -10.50 4.63
C HIS A 65 4.32 -10.83 5.02
N ALA A 66 3.44 -9.83 5.11
CA ALA A 66 2.06 -10.06 5.55
C ALA A 66 1.25 -10.97 4.60
N VAL A 67 1.60 -11.00 3.31
CA VAL A 67 0.86 -11.75 2.28
C VAL A 67 1.20 -13.24 2.24
N HIS A 68 2.19 -13.68 3.01
CA HIS A 68 2.52 -15.08 3.27
C HIS A 68 1.72 -15.62 4.45
N TYR A 69 0.40 -15.56 4.34
CA TYR A 69 -0.57 -15.95 5.36
C TYR A 69 -1.77 -16.64 4.70
N ASP A 70 -2.42 -17.58 5.39
CA ASP A 70 -3.44 -18.46 4.80
C ASP A 70 -4.70 -17.69 4.40
N ALA A 71 -5.19 -16.81 5.28
CA ALA A 71 -6.21 -15.82 4.95
C ALA A 71 -5.54 -14.60 4.31
N ARG A 72 -5.80 -14.31 3.03
CA ARG A 72 -5.16 -13.18 2.35
C ARG A 72 -6.08 -12.45 1.38
N PRO A 73 -5.78 -11.17 1.07
CA PRO A 73 -6.55 -10.40 0.11
C PRO A 73 -6.56 -11.06 -1.28
N ASN A 74 -7.68 -10.96 -1.99
CA ASN A 74 -7.77 -11.43 -3.38
C ASN A 74 -6.91 -10.59 -4.33
N GLN A 75 -6.71 -9.31 -4.00
CA GLN A 75 -5.91 -8.38 -4.78
C GLN A 75 -4.94 -7.61 -3.90
N LEU A 76 -3.71 -7.48 -4.41
CA LEU A 76 -2.64 -6.67 -3.83
C LEU A 76 -2.31 -5.58 -4.82
N VAL A 77 -2.54 -4.33 -4.45
CA VAL A 77 -2.30 -3.17 -5.33
C VAL A 77 -1.58 -2.04 -4.62
N THR A 78 -0.91 -1.18 -5.37
CA THR A 78 -0.17 -0.05 -4.80
C THR A 78 -0.33 1.21 -5.63
N VAL A 79 -0.42 2.35 -4.96
CA VAL A 79 -0.28 3.69 -5.56
C VAL A 79 0.94 4.36 -4.95
N PHE A 80 1.59 5.27 -5.69
CA PHE A 80 2.82 5.93 -5.22
C PHE A 80 2.59 7.40 -4.87
N ALA A 81 2.48 7.71 -3.58
CA ALA A 81 2.27 9.06 -3.10
C ALA A 81 3.43 10.01 -3.49
N GLY A 82 3.07 11.12 -4.13
CA GLY A 82 4.02 12.14 -4.60
C GLY A 82 4.54 11.90 -6.02
N GLN A 83 4.49 10.66 -6.51
CA GLN A 83 4.88 10.30 -7.89
C GLN A 83 3.62 10.20 -8.77
N ASP A 84 2.71 9.29 -8.43
CA ASP A 84 1.45 9.05 -9.15
C ASP A 84 0.32 9.79 -8.42
N LYS A 85 0.34 11.13 -8.52
CA LYS A 85 -0.52 12.01 -7.71
C LYS A 85 -2.01 11.79 -7.93
N GLU A 86 -2.42 11.63 -9.19
CA GLU A 86 -3.83 11.46 -9.55
C GLU A 86 -4.36 10.09 -9.10
N ALA A 87 -3.62 9.01 -9.33
CA ALA A 87 -3.96 7.69 -8.80
C ALA A 87 -4.02 7.68 -7.26
N THR A 88 -3.05 8.32 -6.60
CA THR A 88 -3.05 8.41 -5.12
C THR A 88 -4.24 9.21 -4.61
N ALA A 89 -4.57 10.34 -5.26
CA ALA A 89 -5.74 11.13 -4.91
C ALA A 89 -7.02 10.32 -5.08
N LYS A 90 -7.13 9.58 -6.19
CA LYS A 90 -8.27 8.73 -6.47
C LYS A 90 -8.44 7.62 -5.44
N ALA A 91 -7.36 6.95 -5.06
CA ALA A 91 -7.40 5.90 -4.04
C ALA A 91 -7.90 6.44 -2.69
N ARG A 92 -7.50 7.67 -2.34
CA ARG A 92 -7.92 8.32 -1.09
C ARG A 92 -9.41 8.65 -1.03
N GLU A 93 -10.11 8.78 -2.16
CA GLU A 93 -11.57 8.93 -2.18
C GLU A 93 -12.28 7.71 -1.60
N TYR A 94 -11.69 6.51 -1.72
CA TYR A 94 -12.22 5.28 -1.14
C TYR A 94 -11.94 5.16 0.36
N PHE A 95 -11.00 5.92 0.91
CA PHE A 95 -10.55 5.81 2.31
C PHE A 95 -11.40 6.66 3.25
N THR A 96 -12.73 6.56 3.12
CA THR A 96 -13.69 7.37 3.88
C THR A 96 -13.50 7.20 5.38
N GLY A 97 -13.41 8.31 6.11
CA GLY A 97 -13.21 8.32 7.56
C GLY A 97 -11.75 8.32 8.02
N TYR A 98 -10.78 8.25 7.11
CA TYR A 98 -9.35 8.28 7.43
C TYR A 98 -8.66 9.52 6.85
N ALA A 99 -7.69 10.05 7.59
CA ALA A 99 -6.90 11.18 7.12
C ALA A 99 -5.87 10.73 6.06
N PRO A 100 -5.62 11.52 5.01
CA PRO A 100 -4.65 11.16 3.99
C PRO A 100 -3.23 11.13 4.58
N SER A 101 -2.61 9.97 4.57
CA SER A 101 -1.24 9.76 5.06
C SER A 101 -0.44 8.82 4.16
N SER A 102 0.89 8.91 4.21
CA SER A 102 1.79 7.98 3.52
C SER A 102 3.10 7.76 4.30
N PRO A 103 3.62 6.52 4.38
CA PRO A 103 3.00 5.28 3.90
C PRO A 103 1.75 4.90 4.71
N SER A 104 0.84 4.15 4.10
CA SER A 104 -0.36 3.60 4.75
C SER A 104 -0.88 2.37 4.01
N PHE A 105 -1.69 1.56 4.68
CA PHE A 105 -2.38 0.41 4.09
C PHE A 105 -3.88 0.55 4.26
N ALA A 106 -4.67 0.31 3.22
CA ALA A 106 -6.12 0.19 3.34
C ALA A 106 -6.57 -1.19 2.84
N LEU A 107 -7.42 -1.84 3.62
CA LEU A 107 -8.12 -3.05 3.23
C LEU A 107 -9.54 -2.68 2.83
N LEU A 108 -9.92 -3.05 1.62
CA LEU A 108 -11.25 -2.86 1.08
C LEU A 108 -11.91 -4.22 0.91
N LYS A 109 -13.24 -4.26 1.09
CA LYS A 109 -14.10 -5.39 0.76
C LYS A 109 -15.26 -4.90 -0.08
N ASP A 110 -15.42 -5.47 -1.27
CA ASP A 110 -16.48 -5.13 -2.23
C ASP A 110 -16.62 -3.60 -2.48
N GLY A 111 -15.48 -2.95 -2.75
CA GLY A 111 -15.42 -1.51 -3.03
C GLY A 111 -15.54 -0.59 -1.82
N LYS A 112 -15.61 -1.12 -0.59
CA LYS A 112 -15.71 -0.32 0.63
C LYS A 112 -14.53 -0.54 1.55
N ILE A 113 -13.96 0.52 2.09
CA ILE A 113 -12.92 0.40 3.11
C ILE A 113 -13.47 -0.25 4.37
N VAL A 114 -12.76 -1.25 4.89
CA VAL A 114 -13.10 -1.93 6.15
C VAL A 114 -12.14 -1.53 7.26
N LYS A 115 -10.84 -1.45 6.93
CA LYS A 115 -9.78 -1.05 7.87
C LYS A 115 -8.64 -0.34 7.16
N MET A 116 -7.95 0.50 7.91
CA MET A 116 -6.72 1.15 7.48
C MET A 116 -5.64 0.98 8.56
N ILE A 117 -4.38 0.96 8.14
CA ILE A 117 -3.22 1.24 8.97
C ILE A 117 -2.68 2.59 8.51
N GLU A 118 -2.82 3.60 9.34
CA GLU A 118 -2.37 4.96 9.05
C GLU A 118 -0.87 5.11 9.31
N ARG A 119 -0.26 6.18 8.77
CA ARG A 119 1.18 6.43 8.95
C ARG A 119 1.62 6.41 10.42
N HIS A 120 0.83 6.96 11.34
CA HIS A 120 1.19 7.03 12.76
C HIS A 120 1.25 5.64 13.44
N GLU A 121 0.67 4.62 12.82
CA GLU A 121 0.69 3.23 13.26
C GLU A 121 1.81 2.43 12.58
N ILE A 122 2.55 3.06 11.67
CA ILE A 122 3.72 2.50 10.97
C ILE A 122 4.99 3.20 11.44
N GLU A 123 4.98 4.53 11.47
CA GLU A 123 6.11 5.36 11.89
C GLU A 123 6.44 5.09 13.37
N GLY A 124 7.71 4.81 13.66
CA GLY A 124 8.17 4.49 15.01
C GLY A 124 7.83 3.09 15.52
N HIS A 125 7.22 2.23 14.68
CA HIS A 125 6.87 0.85 15.04
C HIS A 125 7.83 -0.16 14.41
N ASP A 126 7.84 -1.38 14.95
CA ASP A 126 8.60 -2.49 14.36
C ASP A 126 7.84 -3.10 13.16
N PRO A 127 8.52 -3.52 12.08
CA PRO A 127 7.88 -4.17 10.94
C PRO A 127 6.98 -5.35 11.33
N MET A 128 7.38 -6.15 12.34
CA MET A 128 6.60 -7.29 12.81
C MET A 128 5.24 -6.87 13.39
N GLN A 129 5.17 -5.71 14.05
CA GLN A 129 3.90 -5.22 14.59
C GLN A 129 2.93 -4.83 13.46
N VAL A 130 3.45 -4.21 12.40
CA VAL A 130 2.64 -3.88 11.22
C VAL A 130 2.18 -5.14 10.49
N ILE A 131 3.04 -6.16 10.37
CA ILE A 131 2.71 -7.48 9.82
C ILE A 131 1.57 -8.13 10.59
N GLN A 132 1.70 -8.24 11.92
CA GLN A 132 0.68 -8.84 12.78
C GLN A 132 -0.66 -8.10 12.68
N LYS A 133 -0.62 -6.77 12.54
CA LYS A 133 -1.83 -5.97 12.37
C LYS A 133 -2.51 -6.21 11.02
N LEU A 134 -1.73 -6.29 9.94
CA LEU A 134 -2.24 -6.66 8.62
C LEU A 134 -2.86 -8.07 8.65
N GLN A 135 -2.16 -9.05 9.22
CA GLN A 135 -2.65 -10.42 9.34
C GLN A 135 -3.93 -10.50 10.18
N GLY A 136 -4.01 -9.76 11.29
CA GLY A 136 -5.24 -9.68 12.08
C GLY A 136 -6.42 -9.05 11.32
N TYR A 137 -6.16 -8.14 10.38
CA TYR A 137 -7.20 -7.66 9.46
C TYR A 137 -7.57 -8.72 8.42
N PHE A 138 -6.60 -9.51 7.93
CA PHE A 138 -6.88 -10.59 7.00
C PHE A 138 -7.73 -11.68 7.65
N ASP A 139 -7.41 -12.11 8.88
CA ASP A 139 -8.22 -13.05 9.67
C ASP A 139 -9.68 -12.60 9.79
N GLN A 140 -9.90 -11.29 9.94
CA GLN A 140 -11.24 -10.74 10.17
C GLN A 140 -12.07 -10.60 8.87
N TYR A 141 -11.42 -10.31 7.73
CA TYR A 141 -12.11 -9.85 6.53
C TYR A 141 -11.87 -10.68 5.27
N CYS A 142 -10.78 -11.45 5.22
CA CYS A 142 -10.41 -12.34 4.11
C CYS A 142 -10.89 -13.77 4.37
N GLU A 143 -10.90 -14.57 3.32
CA GLU A 143 -11.19 -16.01 3.37
C GLU A 143 -9.87 -16.78 3.23
N GLU A 144 -9.78 -17.96 3.85
CA GLU A 144 -8.64 -18.87 3.65
C GLU A 144 -8.57 -19.31 2.19
N VAL A 145 -7.36 -19.31 1.61
CA VAL A 145 -7.09 -19.62 0.20
C VAL A 145 -6.79 -21.10 -0.03
#